data_AF-A0AAW1THL1-F1
#
_entry.id   AF-A0AAW1THL1-F1
#
_cell.length_a   1.000
_cell.length_b   1.000
_cell.length_c   1.000
_cell.angle_alpha   90.00
_cell.angle_beta   90.00
_cell.angle_gamma   90.00
#
_symmetry.space_group_name_H-M   'P 1'
#
loop_
_entity.id
_entity.type
_entity.pdbx_description
1 polymer ?
#
loop_
_entity_poly.entity_id
_entity_poly.type
_entity_poly.pdbx_seq_one_letter_code
_entity_poly.pdbx_strand_id
1 'polypeptide(L)'
;MFELADATHNRPLSTLGFYLLKGSGLLSDFGIQEDIMACFLRSIEAGYLSNPYHSRTHAAGVLHIIHLLVQNGLLQSGVLDGPLQLACYIAAICHDFEHPGLTNDFLIKTRHQTALTYNDISPLENMHVSNTFRVAYTTPGADFAEALPLETRNVLRASTIELILDEQRIFVPTVALKAADIAHLAAPQAVHQRWTSQLTEEFFLQGDRE
;
A
#
# COMPACT_ATOMS: atom_id res chain seq x y z
N MET A 1 -11.07 -11.24 0.94
CA MET A 1 -9.92 -10.90 0.08
C MET A 1 -9.63 -11.97 -0.96
N PHE A 2 -9.44 -13.23 -0.59
CA PHE A 2 -9.21 -14.30 -1.58
C PHE A 2 -10.36 -14.46 -2.60
N GLU A 3 -11.60 -14.51 -2.14
CA GLU A 3 -12.77 -14.58 -3.05
C GLU A 3 -12.88 -13.34 -3.94
N LEU A 4 -12.49 -12.17 -3.43
CA LEU A 4 -12.44 -10.93 -4.23
C LEU A 4 -11.36 -11.04 -5.31
N ALA A 5 -10.19 -11.59 -4.99
CA ALA A 5 -9.15 -11.83 -5.98
C ALA A 5 -9.64 -12.78 -7.07
N ASP A 6 -10.35 -13.86 -6.71
CA ASP A 6 -10.92 -14.80 -7.69
C ASP A 6 -11.99 -14.12 -8.57
N ALA A 7 -12.92 -13.38 -7.95
CA ALA A 7 -14.01 -12.69 -8.65
C ALA A 7 -13.52 -11.56 -9.58
N THR A 8 -12.34 -10.99 -9.32
CA THR A 8 -11.75 -9.90 -10.10
C THR A 8 -10.70 -10.38 -11.09
N HIS A 9 -10.54 -11.70 -11.28
CA HIS A 9 -9.48 -12.28 -12.10
C HIS A 9 -8.08 -11.80 -11.67
N ASN A 10 -7.82 -11.88 -10.37
CA ASN A 10 -6.61 -11.44 -9.70
C ASN A 10 -6.33 -9.93 -9.87
N ARG A 11 -7.40 -9.12 -9.82
CA ARG A 11 -7.35 -7.65 -9.76
C ARG A 11 -8.04 -7.07 -8.51
N PRO A 12 -7.78 -7.61 -7.30
CA PRO A 12 -8.49 -7.22 -6.10
C PRO A 12 -8.15 -5.79 -5.64
N LEU A 13 -6.90 -5.34 -5.82
CA LEU A 13 -6.41 -4.07 -5.31
C LEU A 13 -6.97 -2.89 -6.09
N SER A 14 -6.89 -2.93 -7.42
CA SER A 14 -7.40 -1.83 -8.23
C SER A 14 -8.92 -1.73 -8.17
N THR A 15 -9.61 -2.87 -8.16
CA THR A 15 -11.09 -2.93 -8.04
C THR A 15 -11.55 -2.39 -6.70
N LEU A 16 -10.99 -2.90 -5.60
CA LEU A 16 -11.38 -2.46 -4.25
C LEU A 16 -10.96 -1.02 -4.00
N GLY A 17 -9.74 -0.65 -4.38
CA GLY A 17 -9.23 0.71 -4.17
C GLY A 17 -10.07 1.75 -4.88
N PHE A 18 -10.49 1.49 -6.12
CA PHE A 18 -11.37 2.40 -6.85
C PHE A 18 -12.74 2.51 -6.16
N TYR A 19 -13.34 1.37 -5.81
CA TYR A 19 -14.62 1.33 -5.12
C TYR A 19 -14.61 2.10 -3.80
N LEU A 20 -13.59 1.88 -2.95
CA LEU A 20 -13.49 2.49 -1.63
C LEU A 20 -13.13 3.99 -1.68
N LEU A 21 -12.21 4.40 -2.57
CA LEU A 21 -11.86 5.81 -2.75
C LEU A 21 -13.02 6.63 -3.32
N LYS A 22 -13.79 6.04 -4.26
CA LYS A 22 -15.00 6.66 -4.78
C LYS A 22 -16.09 6.73 -3.72
N GLY A 23 -16.31 5.63 -2.99
CA GLY A 23 -17.33 5.55 -1.94
C GLY A 23 -17.04 6.42 -0.71
N SER A 24 -15.79 6.77 -0.44
CA SER A 24 -15.42 7.66 0.66
C SER A 24 -15.68 9.15 0.38
N GLY A 25 -15.96 9.53 -0.87
CA GLY A 25 -16.11 10.94 -1.28
C GLY A 25 -14.79 11.67 -1.56
N LEU A 26 -13.64 11.08 -1.23
CA LEU A 26 -12.34 11.75 -1.38
C LEU A 26 -12.05 12.17 -2.84
N LEU A 27 -12.43 11.35 -3.83
CA LEU A 27 -12.22 11.72 -5.23
C LEU A 27 -13.00 12.98 -5.63
N SER A 28 -14.27 13.09 -5.21
CA SER A 28 -15.09 14.27 -5.48
C SER A 28 -14.60 15.48 -4.70
N ASP A 29 -14.25 15.31 -3.42
CA ASP A 29 -13.84 16.41 -2.53
C ASP A 29 -12.54 17.08 -3.02
N PHE A 30 -11.64 16.29 -3.60
CA PHE A 30 -10.38 16.76 -4.15
C PHE A 30 -10.41 17.03 -5.66
N GLY A 31 -11.53 16.80 -6.34
CA GLY A 31 -11.65 16.97 -7.79
C GLY A 31 -10.76 16.01 -8.60
N ILE A 32 -10.39 14.87 -8.02
CA ILE A 32 -9.55 13.85 -8.66
C ILE A 32 -10.38 13.13 -9.73
N GLN A 33 -9.90 13.14 -10.97
CA GLN A 33 -10.59 12.47 -12.07
C GLN A 33 -10.55 10.95 -11.91
N GLU A 34 -11.70 10.29 -12.06
CA GLU A 34 -11.86 8.86 -11.83
C GLU A 34 -11.01 8.00 -12.77
N ASP A 35 -10.85 8.41 -14.03
CA ASP A 35 -10.04 7.72 -15.02
C ASP A 35 -8.54 7.77 -14.70
N ILE A 36 -8.06 8.92 -14.18
CA ILE A 36 -6.67 9.09 -13.73
C ILE A 36 -6.40 8.23 -12.50
N MET A 37 -7.30 8.25 -11.50
CA MET A 37 -7.18 7.39 -10.32
C MET A 37 -7.23 5.91 -10.71
N ALA A 38 -8.13 5.51 -11.60
CA ALA A 38 -8.21 4.13 -12.08
C ALA A 38 -6.94 3.73 -12.86
N CYS A 39 -6.32 4.65 -13.61
CA CYS A 39 -5.04 4.42 -14.26
C CYS A 39 -3.92 4.20 -13.24
N PHE A 40 -3.80 5.07 -12.23
CA PHE A 40 -2.84 4.93 -11.14
C PHE A 40 -2.99 3.57 -10.42
N LEU A 41 -4.20 3.22 -9.99
CA LEU A 41 -4.48 1.98 -9.27
C LEU A 41 -4.12 0.72 -10.09
N ARG A 42 -4.44 0.72 -11.39
CA ARG A 42 -4.07 -0.40 -12.28
C ARG A 42 -2.55 -0.49 -12.48
N SER A 43 -1.87 0.65 -12.59
CA SER A 43 -0.41 0.69 -12.73
C SER A 43 0.29 0.18 -11.46
N ILE A 44 -0.20 0.55 -10.27
CA ILE A 44 0.30 0.01 -9.01
C ILE A 44 0.01 -1.50 -8.88
N GLU A 45 -1.22 -1.93 -9.16
CA GLU A 45 -1.57 -3.37 -9.06
C GLU A 45 -0.74 -4.24 -10.02
N ALA A 46 -0.39 -3.72 -11.19
CA ALA A 46 0.43 -4.41 -12.18
C ALA A 46 1.90 -4.60 -11.72
N GLY A 47 2.43 -3.72 -10.86
CA GLY A 47 3.79 -3.85 -10.33
C GLY A 47 3.91 -4.76 -9.11
N TYR A 48 2.81 -5.11 -8.43
CA TYR A 48 2.86 -6.17 -7.41
C TYR A 48 3.23 -7.50 -8.06
N LEU A 49 4.32 -8.11 -7.57
CA LEU A 49 4.81 -9.39 -8.07
C LEU A 49 3.91 -10.54 -7.62
N SER A 50 4.08 -11.71 -8.26
CA SER A 50 3.32 -12.93 -7.92
C SER A 50 3.93 -13.65 -6.71
N ASN A 51 4.15 -12.91 -5.63
CA ASN A 51 4.64 -13.48 -4.38
C ASN A 51 3.50 -14.20 -3.64
N PRO A 52 3.79 -15.25 -2.84
CA PRO A 52 2.77 -15.92 -2.04
C PRO A 52 2.05 -14.98 -1.06
N TYR A 53 2.78 -14.13 -0.32
CA TYR A 53 2.25 -13.22 0.70
C TYR A 53 2.24 -11.77 0.22
N HIS A 54 3.41 -11.14 0.01
CA HIS A 54 3.55 -9.72 -0.34
C HIS A 54 3.07 -9.45 -1.78
N SER A 55 1.76 -9.48 -1.95
CA SER A 55 1.03 -9.54 -3.22
C SER A 55 -0.05 -8.46 -3.28
N ARG A 56 -0.61 -8.23 -4.48
CA ARG A 56 -1.77 -7.33 -4.64
C ARG A 56 -2.97 -7.72 -3.77
N THR A 57 -3.13 -9.00 -3.43
CA THR A 57 -4.20 -9.46 -2.54
C THR A 57 -3.94 -9.06 -1.09
N HIS A 58 -2.67 -9.06 -0.65
CA HIS A 58 -2.26 -8.60 0.68
C HIS A 58 -2.53 -7.09 0.81
N ALA A 59 -2.01 -6.30 -0.14
CA ALA A 59 -2.26 -4.86 -0.19
C ALA A 59 -3.76 -4.50 -0.20
N ALA A 60 -4.60 -5.26 -0.92
CA ALA A 60 -6.05 -5.08 -0.91
C ALA A 60 -6.66 -5.36 0.49
N GLY A 61 -6.13 -6.34 1.21
CA GLY A 61 -6.50 -6.63 2.59
C GLY A 61 -6.15 -5.48 3.54
N VAL A 62 -4.91 -4.96 3.46
CA VAL A 62 -4.47 -3.80 4.26
C VAL A 62 -5.34 -2.58 3.97
N LEU A 63 -5.61 -2.29 2.69
CA LEU A 63 -6.48 -1.21 2.27
C LEU A 63 -7.91 -1.34 2.84
N HIS A 64 -8.47 -2.55 2.85
CA HIS A 64 -9.80 -2.77 3.43
C HIS A 64 -9.84 -2.40 4.91
N ILE A 65 -8.84 -2.81 5.68
CA ILE A 65 -8.77 -2.49 7.11
C ILE A 65 -8.56 -0.99 7.32
N ILE A 66 -7.70 -0.34 6.53
CA ILE A 66 -7.51 1.11 6.60
C ILE A 66 -8.81 1.85 6.30
N HIS A 67 -9.58 1.42 5.30
CA HIS A 67 -10.89 1.99 5.05
C HIS A 67 -11.84 1.87 6.25
N LEU A 68 -11.89 0.70 6.89
CA LEU A 68 -12.71 0.52 8.10
C LEU A 68 -12.26 1.44 9.24
N LEU A 69 -10.94 1.61 9.43
CA LEU A 69 -10.39 2.49 10.46
C LEU A 69 -10.67 3.97 10.18
N VAL A 70 -10.61 4.41 8.92
CA VAL A 70 -10.93 5.78 8.49
C VAL A 70 -12.42 6.09 8.56
N GLN A 71 -13.29 5.16 8.14
CA GLN A 71 -14.73 5.43 8.09
C GLN A 71 -15.44 5.17 9.41
N ASN A 72 -15.03 4.15 10.16
CA ASN A 72 -15.77 3.64 11.32
C ASN A 72 -14.93 3.53 12.60
N GLY A 73 -13.65 3.92 12.57
CA GLY A 73 -12.70 3.66 13.64
C GLY A 73 -11.98 4.90 14.16
N LEU A 74 -10.77 4.69 14.70
CA LEU A 74 -9.93 5.70 15.37
C LEU A 74 -9.52 6.88 14.46
N LEU A 75 -9.73 6.76 13.15
CA LEU A 75 -9.36 7.75 12.15
C LEU A 75 -10.58 8.50 11.57
N GLN A 76 -11.75 8.40 12.21
CA GLN A 76 -12.99 9.06 11.77
C GLN A 76 -12.83 10.57 11.59
N SER A 77 -13.64 11.14 10.67
CA SER A 77 -13.68 12.56 10.33
C SER A 77 -13.69 13.47 11.56
N GLY A 78 -12.68 14.35 11.66
CA GLY A 78 -12.46 15.26 12.79
C GLY A 78 -11.09 15.08 13.47
N VAL A 79 -10.49 13.88 13.34
CA VAL A 79 -9.11 13.61 13.79
C VAL A 79 -8.10 13.70 12.65
N LEU A 80 -8.47 13.19 11.45
CA LEU A 80 -7.66 13.34 10.23
C LEU A 80 -8.35 14.30 9.26
N ASP A 81 -7.57 15.22 8.69
CA ASP A 81 -8.01 16.03 7.56
C ASP A 81 -8.06 15.21 6.26
N GLY A 82 -8.75 15.73 5.25
CA GLY A 82 -8.91 15.05 3.96
C GLY A 82 -7.59 14.61 3.30
N PRO A 83 -6.54 15.46 3.26
CA PRO A 83 -5.26 15.08 2.65
C PRO A 83 -4.60 13.90 3.35
N LEU A 84 -4.64 13.86 4.69
CA LEU A 84 -4.07 12.77 5.46
C LEU A 84 -4.90 11.48 5.33
N GLN A 85 -6.23 11.58 5.21
CA GLN A 85 -7.07 10.44 4.87
C GLN A 85 -6.68 9.87 3.50
N LEU A 86 -6.55 10.72 2.46
CA LEU A 86 -6.11 10.27 1.15
C LEU A 86 -4.72 9.61 1.22
N ALA A 87 -3.78 10.18 1.98
CA ALA A 87 -2.46 9.60 2.21
C ALA A 87 -2.54 8.21 2.86
N CYS A 88 -3.44 7.97 3.81
CA CYS A 88 -3.64 6.64 4.40
C CYS A 88 -4.05 5.59 3.36
N TYR A 89 -4.94 5.94 2.42
CA TYR A 89 -5.35 5.03 1.34
C TYR A 89 -4.17 4.74 0.41
N ILE A 90 -3.48 5.79 -0.04
CA ILE A 90 -2.33 5.64 -0.96
C ILE A 90 -1.21 4.82 -0.29
N ALA A 91 -0.91 5.08 0.98
CA ALA A 91 0.07 4.30 1.74
C ALA A 91 -0.35 2.82 1.84
N ALA A 92 -1.60 2.52 2.20
CA ALA A 92 -2.09 1.14 2.27
C ALA A 92 -1.97 0.39 0.94
N ILE A 93 -2.34 1.07 -0.17
CA ILE A 93 -2.25 0.53 -1.52
C ILE A 93 -0.80 0.23 -1.93
N CYS A 94 0.15 1.03 -1.44
CA CYS A 94 1.52 1.06 -1.97
C CYS A 94 2.62 0.60 -1.01
N HIS A 95 2.30 0.27 0.24
CA HIS A 95 3.31 0.00 1.27
C HIS A 95 4.27 -1.14 0.92
N ASP A 96 3.83 -2.11 0.12
CA ASP A 96 4.61 -3.26 -0.38
C ASP A 96 4.82 -3.23 -1.90
N PHE A 97 4.70 -2.06 -2.53
CA PHE A 97 4.70 -1.96 -3.99
C PHE A 97 6.04 -2.46 -4.61
N GLU A 98 5.95 -3.41 -5.56
CA GLU A 98 7.11 -4.10 -6.17
C GLU A 98 7.96 -4.93 -5.18
N HIS A 99 7.39 -5.39 -4.05
CA HIS A 99 8.11 -6.25 -3.10
C HIS A 99 8.70 -7.50 -3.79
N PRO A 100 10.00 -7.83 -3.59
CA PRO A 100 10.68 -8.93 -4.29
C PRO A 100 10.47 -10.31 -3.65
N GLY A 101 9.73 -10.36 -2.55
CA GLY A 101 9.58 -11.56 -1.72
C GLY A 101 10.84 -11.90 -0.92
N LEU A 102 11.60 -10.88 -0.52
CA LEU A 102 12.84 -10.99 0.23
C LEU A 102 12.81 -9.98 1.38
N THR A 103 13.46 -10.30 2.50
CA THR A 103 13.58 -9.37 3.63
C THR A 103 14.69 -8.35 3.44
N ASN A 104 14.59 -7.20 4.11
CA ASN A 104 15.67 -6.20 4.16
C ASN A 104 17.02 -6.80 4.57
N ASP A 105 17.03 -7.71 5.56
CA ASP A 105 18.24 -8.41 6.02
C ASP A 105 18.89 -9.24 4.91
N PHE A 106 18.08 -9.96 4.11
CA PHE A 106 18.57 -10.68 2.93
C PHE A 106 19.17 -9.71 1.90
N LEU A 107 18.49 -8.60 1.59
CA LEU A 107 18.98 -7.62 0.63
C LEU A 107 20.34 -7.03 1.04
N ILE A 108 20.51 -6.71 2.33
CA ILE A 108 21.75 -6.16 2.89
C ILE A 108 22.87 -7.20 2.83
N LYS A 109 22.63 -8.42 3.33
CA LYS A 109 23.63 -9.51 3.36
C LYS A 109 24.13 -9.88 1.97
N THR A 110 23.24 -9.87 0.98
CA THR A 110 23.56 -10.22 -0.41
C THR A 110 24.06 -9.04 -1.25
N ARG A 111 24.15 -7.83 -0.68
CA ARG A 111 24.50 -6.59 -1.39
C ARG A 111 23.61 -6.35 -2.61
N HIS A 112 22.32 -6.64 -2.46
CA HIS A 112 21.32 -6.44 -3.51
C HIS A 112 21.30 -4.97 -3.95
N GLN A 113 21.02 -4.71 -5.24
CA GLN A 113 21.04 -3.35 -5.81
C GLN A 113 20.17 -2.37 -5.02
N THR A 114 19.02 -2.80 -4.52
CA THR A 114 18.13 -1.99 -3.67
C THR A 114 18.83 -1.58 -2.36
N ALA A 115 19.51 -2.51 -1.68
CA ALA A 115 20.25 -2.21 -0.45
C ALA A 115 21.39 -1.22 -0.71
N LEU A 116 22.12 -1.39 -1.81
CA LEU A 116 23.16 -0.45 -2.24
C LEU A 116 22.59 0.95 -2.55
N THR A 117 21.44 1.00 -3.21
CA THR A 117 20.78 2.27 -3.60
C THR A 117 20.34 3.07 -2.38
N TYR A 118 19.84 2.38 -1.35
CA TYR A 118 19.34 3.01 -0.12
C TYR A 118 20.31 2.90 1.07
N ASN A 119 21.57 2.54 0.80
CA ASN A 119 22.66 2.51 1.78
C ASN A 119 22.30 1.71 3.05
N ASP A 120 21.66 0.55 2.88
CA ASP A 120 21.20 -0.36 3.94
C ASP A 120 20.16 0.24 4.92
N ILE A 121 19.63 1.45 4.66
CA ILE A 121 18.63 2.12 5.50
C ILE A 121 17.24 1.86 4.91
N SER A 122 16.46 1.02 5.58
CA SER A 122 15.11 0.58 5.16
C SER A 122 14.97 0.40 3.63
N PRO A 123 15.76 -0.51 3.01
CA PRO A 123 15.83 -0.60 1.55
C PRO A 123 14.48 -0.83 0.84
N LEU A 124 13.65 -1.71 1.38
CA LEU A 124 12.33 -2.04 0.81
C LEU A 124 11.37 -0.88 0.93
N GLU A 125 11.23 -0.30 2.12
CA GLU A 125 10.29 0.79 2.39
C GLU A 125 10.62 2.02 1.53
N ASN A 126 11.91 2.35 1.39
CA ASN A 126 12.37 3.40 0.48
C ASN A 126 12.07 3.08 -0.99
N MET A 127 12.23 1.82 -1.40
CA MET A 127 11.88 1.37 -2.75
C MET A 127 10.38 1.51 -3.02
N HIS A 128 9.54 1.02 -2.11
CA HIS A 128 8.08 1.05 -2.24
C HIS A 128 7.58 2.48 -2.46
N VAL A 129 8.00 3.42 -1.60
CA VAL A 129 7.58 4.81 -1.74
C VAL A 129 8.18 5.51 -2.97
N SER A 130 9.46 5.26 -3.28
CA SER A 130 10.12 5.85 -4.45
C SER A 130 9.42 5.42 -5.74
N ASN A 131 9.16 4.13 -5.89
CA ASN A 131 8.55 3.57 -7.08
C ASN A 131 7.08 3.96 -7.21
N THR A 132 6.35 4.12 -6.09
CA THR A 132 4.97 4.64 -6.07
C THR A 132 4.86 6.01 -6.74
N PHE A 133 5.70 6.95 -6.31
CA PHE A 133 5.67 8.29 -6.88
C PHE A 133 6.29 8.36 -8.28
N ARG A 134 7.24 7.48 -8.60
CA ARG A 134 7.69 7.28 -9.98
C ARG A 134 6.50 6.90 -10.87
N VAL A 135 5.72 5.89 -10.49
CA VAL A 135 4.52 5.49 -11.25
C VAL A 135 3.55 6.65 -11.43
N ALA A 136 3.23 7.38 -10.36
CA ALA A 136 2.33 8.53 -10.42
C ALA A 136 2.81 9.60 -11.42
N TYR A 137 4.10 9.97 -11.39
CA TYR A 137 4.61 11.10 -12.17
C TYR A 137 5.08 10.73 -13.59
N THR A 138 5.44 9.48 -13.85
CA THR A 138 6.01 9.08 -15.15
C THR A 138 5.06 8.25 -16.00
N THR A 139 3.99 7.70 -15.43
CA THR A 139 3.01 6.93 -16.21
C THR A 139 1.96 7.88 -16.79
N PRO A 140 1.77 7.92 -18.12
CA PRO A 140 0.79 8.80 -18.74
C PRO A 140 -0.62 8.58 -18.16
N GLY A 141 -1.23 9.67 -17.68
CA GLY A 141 -2.57 9.63 -17.10
C GLY A 141 -2.65 8.98 -15.71
N ALA A 142 -1.55 8.83 -14.98
CA ALA A 142 -1.55 8.29 -13.60
C ALA A 142 -1.30 9.35 -12.51
N ASP A 143 -0.96 10.59 -12.86
CA ASP A 143 -0.73 11.65 -11.86
C ASP A 143 -2.06 12.17 -11.31
N PHE A 144 -2.65 11.41 -10.38
CA PHE A 144 -3.91 11.78 -9.73
C PHE A 144 -3.78 13.03 -8.83
N ALA A 145 -2.56 13.44 -8.50
CA ALA A 145 -2.29 14.57 -7.63
C ALA A 145 -2.03 15.87 -8.41
N GLU A 146 -1.91 15.82 -9.75
CA GLU A 146 -1.52 16.96 -10.58
C GLU A 146 -2.42 18.18 -10.35
N ALA A 147 -3.74 17.96 -10.34
CA ALA A 147 -4.77 19.01 -10.21
C ALA A 147 -4.98 19.51 -8.78
N LEU A 148 -4.35 18.88 -7.78
CA LEU A 148 -4.50 19.28 -6.38
C LEU A 148 -3.72 20.58 -6.09
N PRO A 149 -4.19 21.43 -5.16
CA PRO A 149 -3.42 22.56 -4.67
C PRO A 149 -2.03 22.12 -4.18
N LEU A 150 -1.01 22.96 -4.41
CA LEU A 150 0.38 22.63 -4.07
C LEU A 150 0.56 22.21 -2.59
N GLU A 151 -0.13 22.91 -1.68
CA GLU A 151 -0.10 22.58 -0.25
C GLU A 151 -0.66 21.18 0.02
N THR A 152 -1.82 20.85 -0.55
CA THR A 152 -2.42 19.51 -0.47
C THR A 152 -1.52 18.44 -1.05
N ARG A 153 -0.87 18.69 -2.19
CA ARG A 153 0.09 17.77 -2.79
C ARG A 153 1.28 17.50 -1.86
N ASN A 154 1.80 18.56 -1.22
CA ASN A 154 2.92 18.44 -0.31
C ASN A 154 2.54 17.63 0.93
N VAL A 155 1.37 17.88 1.52
CA VAL A 155 0.86 17.11 2.67
C VAL A 155 0.64 15.65 2.30
N LEU A 156 -0.04 15.39 1.18
CA LEU A 156 -0.28 14.04 0.67
C LEU A 156 1.03 13.27 0.48
N ARG A 157 2.00 13.90 -0.21
CA ARG A 157 3.31 13.28 -0.49
C ARG A 157 4.08 13.02 0.79
N ALA A 158 4.23 14.03 1.66
CA ALA A 158 4.97 13.91 2.90
C ALA A 158 4.36 12.83 3.82
N SER A 159 3.04 12.83 3.98
CA SER A 159 2.35 11.86 4.84
C SER A 159 2.44 10.43 4.28
N THR A 160 2.33 10.26 2.96
CA THR A 160 2.50 8.94 2.32
C THR A 160 3.92 8.40 2.53
N ILE A 161 4.93 9.26 2.38
CA ILE A 161 6.33 8.89 2.64
C ILE A 161 6.50 8.46 4.09
N GLU A 162 5.97 9.25 5.02
CA GLU A 162 6.12 8.99 6.43
C GLU A 162 5.44 7.69 6.88
N LEU A 163 4.27 7.39 6.31
CA LEU A 163 3.52 6.17 6.59
C LEU A 163 4.27 4.93 6.09
N ILE A 164 4.81 4.95 4.87
CA ILE A 164 5.51 3.80 4.29
C ILE A 164 6.89 3.61 4.93
N LEU A 165 7.61 4.69 5.23
CA LEU A 165 8.92 4.62 5.90
C LEU A 165 8.84 4.37 7.41
N ASP A 166 7.64 4.39 8.00
CA ASP A 166 7.42 4.22 9.44
C ASP A 166 8.19 5.24 10.31
N GLU A 167 8.20 6.53 9.93
CA GLU A 167 8.93 7.57 10.69
C GLU A 167 8.17 8.08 11.94
N GLN A 168 6.97 7.55 12.22
CA GLN A 168 6.15 7.75 13.44
C GLN A 168 5.83 9.19 13.89
N ARG A 169 5.97 10.23 13.06
CA ARG A 169 5.57 11.62 13.41
C ARG A 169 4.06 11.83 13.35
N ILE A 170 3.35 11.14 12.44
CA ILE A 170 1.89 10.99 12.39
C ILE A 170 1.48 9.67 13.04
N PHE A 171 1.70 9.61 14.35
CA PHE A 171 1.59 8.40 15.18
C PHE A 171 0.32 7.56 14.95
N VAL A 172 -0.87 8.18 14.97
CA VAL A 172 -2.13 7.43 14.91
C VAL A 172 -2.32 6.75 13.54
N PRO A 173 -2.18 7.45 12.39
CA PRO A 173 -2.11 6.81 11.08
C PRO A 173 -1.03 5.73 10.95
N THR A 174 0.17 5.94 11.49
CA THR A 174 1.25 4.95 11.42
C THR A 174 0.91 3.67 12.17
N VAL A 175 0.36 3.78 13.39
CA VAL A 175 -0.12 2.62 14.16
C VAL A 175 -1.27 1.92 13.44
N ALA A 176 -2.18 2.68 12.83
CA ALA A 176 -3.28 2.12 12.06
C ALA A 176 -2.80 1.30 10.85
N LEU A 177 -1.82 1.81 10.09
CA LEU A 177 -1.24 1.10 8.94
C LEU A 177 -0.56 -0.19 9.39
N LYS A 178 0.24 -0.15 10.46
CA LYS A 178 0.87 -1.35 11.03
C LYS A 178 -0.14 -2.38 11.51
N ALA A 179 -1.18 -1.94 12.21
CA ALA A 179 -2.23 -2.84 12.68
C ALA A 179 -3.00 -3.46 11.50
N ALA A 180 -3.23 -2.69 10.44
CA ALA A 180 -3.85 -3.16 9.21
C ALA A 180 -2.99 -4.19 8.46
N ASP A 181 -1.68 -3.99 8.44
CA ASP A 181 -0.71 -4.87 7.77
C ASP A 181 -0.70 -6.29 8.35
N ILE A 182 -0.77 -6.41 9.69
CA ILE A 182 -0.87 -7.71 10.37
C ILE A 182 -2.30 -8.09 10.76
N ALA A 183 -3.33 -7.44 10.20
CA ALA A 183 -4.71 -7.63 10.63
C ALA A 183 -5.26 -9.04 10.39
N HIS A 184 -4.61 -9.83 9.52
CA HIS A 184 -4.99 -11.23 9.31
C HIS A 184 -4.87 -12.09 10.58
N LEU A 185 -4.16 -11.63 11.61
CA LEU A 185 -4.13 -12.25 12.95
C LEU A 185 -5.50 -12.22 13.64
N ALA A 186 -6.36 -11.26 13.32
CA ALA A 186 -7.71 -11.14 13.85
C ALA A 186 -8.79 -11.69 12.90
N ALA A 187 -8.39 -12.25 11.75
CA ALA A 187 -9.31 -12.82 10.77
C ALA A 187 -9.87 -14.17 11.25
N PRO A 188 -11.00 -14.64 10.67
CA PRO A 188 -11.49 -16.00 10.91
C PRO A 188 -10.39 -17.05 10.68
N GLN A 189 -10.39 -18.11 11.48
CA GLN A 189 -9.30 -19.10 11.53
C GLN A 189 -8.84 -19.59 10.16
N ALA A 190 -9.77 -19.95 9.27
CA ALA A 190 -9.44 -20.43 7.93
C ALA A 190 -8.72 -19.38 7.06
N VAL A 191 -9.10 -18.11 7.19
CA VAL A 191 -8.45 -16.99 6.48
C VAL A 191 -7.06 -16.73 7.05
N HIS A 192 -6.94 -16.71 8.39
CA HIS A 192 -5.66 -16.55 9.08
C HIS A 192 -4.67 -17.64 8.68
N GLN A 193 -5.09 -18.92 8.72
CA GLN A 193 -4.27 -20.07 8.33
C GLN A 193 -3.77 -19.97 6.89
N ARG A 194 -4.61 -19.51 5.96
CA ARG A 194 -4.21 -19.32 4.56
C ARG A 194 -3.12 -18.25 4.41
N TRP A 195 -3.28 -17.11 5.07
CA TRP A 195 -2.24 -16.06 5.09
C TRP A 195 -0.94 -16.55 5.72
N THR A 196 -1.01 -17.25 6.86
CA THR A 196 0.19 -17.82 7.50
C THR A 196 0.89 -18.82 6.60
N SER A 197 0.14 -19.69 5.88
CA SER A 197 0.73 -20.62 4.92
C SER A 197 1.44 -19.91 3.77
N GLN A 198 0.84 -18.82 3.26
CA GLN A 198 1.45 -18.01 2.20
C GLN A 198 2.72 -17.29 2.67
N LEU A 199 2.70 -16.69 3.87
CA LEU A 199 3.88 -16.07 4.46
C LEU A 199 5.01 -17.09 4.68
N THR A 200 4.66 -18.28 5.17
CA THR A 200 5.61 -19.37 5.39
C THR A 200 6.24 -19.85 4.09
N GLU A 201 5.44 -20.01 3.03
CA GLU A 201 5.94 -20.37 1.70
C GLU A 201 6.91 -19.32 1.16
N GLU A 202 6.60 -18.04 1.32
CA GLU A 202 7.49 -16.96 0.87
C GLU A 202 8.83 -16.98 1.62
N PHE A 203 8.83 -17.26 2.93
CA PHE A 203 10.07 -17.45 3.68
C PHE A 203 10.85 -18.70 3.23
N PHE A 204 10.18 -19.80 2.88
CA PHE A 204 10.87 -20.97 2.32
C PHE A 204 11.52 -20.65 0.98
N LEU A 205 10.84 -19.92 0.10
CA LEU A 205 11.40 -19.49 -1.18
C LEU A 205 12.60 -18.54 -1.02
N GLN A 206 12.64 -17.72 0.03
CA GLN A 206 13.85 -16.98 0.39
C GLN A 206 14.95 -17.92 0.90
N GLY A 207 14.62 -18.85 1.81
CA GLY A 207 15.58 -19.80 2.38
C GLY A 207 16.27 -20.68 1.32
N ASP A 208 15.58 -21.02 0.23
CA ASP A 208 16.17 -21.73 -0.91
C ASP A 208 17.23 -20.89 -1.67
N ARG A 209 17.29 -19.58 -1.43
CA ARG A 209 18.25 -18.64 -2.04
C ARG A 209 19.39 -18.23 -1.11
N GLU A 210 19.29 -18.56 0.19
CA GLU A 210 20.33 -18.28 1.22
C GLU A 210 21.46 -19.32 1.18
#